data_AF-A0A4W5REU6-F1
#
_entry.id   AF-A0A4W5REU6-F1
#
_cell.length_a   1.000
_cell.length_b   1.000
_cell.length_c   1.000
_cell.angle_alpha   90.00
_cell.angle_beta   90.00
_cell.angle_gamma   90.00
#
_symmetry.space_group_name_H-M   'P 1'
#
loop_
_entity.id
_entity.type
_entity.pdbx_description
1 polymer ?
#
loop_
_entity_poly.entity_id
_entity_poly.type
_entity_poly.pdbx_seq_one_letter_code
_entity_poly.pdbx_strand_id
1 'polypeptide(L)'
;MANDRLRALEEVENQIATILQCAGSSIPACNNNRKLCGYIEATSQDISQEVKVATGQPHEGSTYSARKDCQMGLNRAEYTRVKLGELGRTCKVMLDLQP
;
A
#
# COMPACT_ATOMS: atom_id res chain seq x y z
N MET A 1 14.13 -8.96 16.72
CA MET A 1 12.82 -9.63 16.59
C MET A 1 11.69 -8.67 16.18
N ALA A 2 11.37 -7.61 16.94
CA ALA A 2 10.33 -6.65 16.53
C ALA A 2 10.72 -5.84 15.27
N ASN A 3 11.99 -5.42 15.20
CA ASN A 3 12.54 -4.74 14.03
C ASN A 3 12.51 -5.63 12.77
N ASP A 4 12.83 -6.93 12.90
CA ASP A 4 12.76 -7.90 11.79
C ASP A 4 11.34 -8.06 11.25
N ARG A 5 10.33 -8.04 12.13
CA ARG A 5 8.91 -8.12 11.74
C ARG A 5 8.44 -6.85 11.02
N LEU A 6 8.91 -5.67 11.45
CA LEU A 6 8.62 -4.40 10.76
C LEU A 6 9.27 -4.34 9.38
N ARG A 7 10.49 -4.86 9.25
CA ARG A 7 11.20 -4.98 7.97
C ARG A 7 10.49 -5.94 7.02
N ALA A 8 9.97 -7.06 7.53
CA ALA A 8 9.18 -7.99 6.73
C ALA A 8 7.86 -7.35 6.25
N LEU A 9 7.20 -6.53 7.08
CA LEU A 9 6.01 -5.77 6.65
C LEU A 9 6.35 -4.74 5.56
N GLU A 10 7.50 -4.09 5.66
CA GLU A 10 7.97 -3.13 4.65
C GLU A 10 8.26 -3.81 3.32
N GLU A 11 8.87 -4.99 3.37
CA GLU A 11 9.11 -5.80 2.17
C GLU A 11 7.79 -6.21 1.49
N VAL A 12 6.80 -6.66 2.27
CA VAL A 12 5.47 -7.03 1.74
C VAL A 12 4.75 -5.82 1.14
N GLU A 13 4.81 -4.65 1.79
CA GLU A 13 4.18 -3.43 1.25
C GLU A 13 4.84 -2.97 -0.05
N ASN A 14 6.17 -3.04 -0.13
CA ASN A 14 6.91 -2.73 -1.36
C ASN A 14 6.56 -3.73 -2.48
N GLN A 15 6.38 -5.01 -2.15
CA GLN A 15 5.91 -6.01 -3.11
C GLN A 15 4.49 -5.69 -3.60
N ILE A 16 3.56 -5.30 -2.70
CA ILE A 16 2.21 -4.88 -3.08
C ILE A 16 2.24 -3.67 -4.02
N ALA A 17 3.02 -2.64 -3.70
CA ALA A 17 3.17 -1.45 -4.54
C ALA A 17 3.72 -1.80 -5.93
N THR A 18 4.73 -2.66 -5.98
CA THR A 18 5.35 -3.15 -7.23
C THR A 18 4.34 -3.93 -8.08
N ILE A 19 3.60 -4.87 -7.48
CA ILE A 19 2.58 -5.65 -8.18
C ILE A 19 1.48 -4.73 -8.74
N LEU A 20 1.03 -3.74 -7.96
CA LEU A 20 0.06 -2.75 -8.44
C LEU A 20 0.60 -1.93 -9.61
N GLN A 21 1.85 -1.51 -9.56
CA GLN A 21 2.47 -0.74 -10.65
C GLN A 21 2.64 -1.58 -11.93
N CYS A 22 3.07 -2.84 -11.79
CA CYS A 22 3.12 -3.79 -12.90
C CYS A 22 1.73 -4.05 -13.49
N ALA A 23 0.71 -4.19 -12.64
CA ALA A 23 -0.68 -4.36 -13.07
C ALA A 23 -1.20 -3.12 -13.83
N GLY A 24 -0.96 -1.91 -13.33
CA GLY A 24 -1.30 -0.66 -14.02
C GLY A 24 -0.62 -0.53 -15.38
N SER A 25 0.62 -1.01 -15.50
CA SER A 25 1.42 -0.93 -16.74
C SER A 25 1.10 -2.03 -17.77
N SER A 26 0.65 -3.21 -17.32
CA SER A 26 0.56 -4.42 -18.16
C SER A 26 -0.87 -4.83 -18.53
N ILE A 27 -1.90 -4.32 -17.86
CA ILE A 27 -3.29 -4.73 -18.11
C ILE A 27 -3.81 -4.08 -19.41
N PRO A 28 -4.21 -4.85 -20.45
CA PRO A 28 -4.79 -4.30 -21.68
C PRO A 28 -6.12 -3.56 -21.45
N ALA A 29 -6.90 -3.95 -20.43
CA ALA A 29 -8.10 -3.24 -19.99
C ALA A 29 -7.79 -1.83 -19.42
N CYS A 30 -6.55 -1.60 -18.98
CA CYS A 30 -6.06 -0.30 -18.54
C CYS A 30 -5.75 0.61 -19.74
N ASN A 31 -5.32 0.03 -20.88
CA ASN A 31 -5.08 0.76 -22.12
C ASN A 31 -6.34 1.48 -22.65
N ASN A 32 -7.51 0.89 -22.41
CA ASN A 32 -8.82 1.45 -22.78
C ASN A 32 -9.42 2.37 -21.69
N ASN A 33 -8.84 2.43 -20.49
CA ASN A 33 -9.40 3.12 -19.33
C ASN A 33 -8.30 3.89 -18.56
N ARG A 34 -7.78 4.96 -19.18
CA ARG A 34 -6.73 5.85 -18.63
C ARG A 34 -6.96 6.32 -17.18
N LYS A 35 -8.23 6.50 -16.79
CA LYS A 35 -8.62 6.87 -15.42
C LYS A 35 -8.30 5.77 -14.40
N LEU A 36 -8.43 4.49 -14.80
CA LEU A 36 -8.15 3.34 -13.96
C LEU A 36 -6.63 3.23 -13.72
N CYS A 37 -5.83 3.45 -14.77
CA CYS A 37 -4.37 3.41 -14.63
C CYS A 37 -3.86 4.52 -13.71
N GLY A 38 -4.34 5.76 -13.91
CA GLY A 38 -3.95 6.88 -13.04
C GLY A 38 -4.31 6.63 -11.57
N TYR A 39 -5.44 5.97 -11.30
CA TYR A 39 -5.84 5.64 -9.93
C TYR A 39 -5.00 4.50 -9.33
N ILE A 40 -4.64 3.47 -10.11
CA ILE A 40 -3.72 2.40 -9.67
C ILE A 40 -2.34 2.96 -9.36
N GLU A 41 -1.80 3.84 -10.22
CA GLU A 41 -0.50 4.49 -10.02
C GLU A 41 -0.51 5.39 -8.78
N ALA A 42 -1.53 6.23 -8.61
CA ALA A 42 -1.68 7.07 -7.43
C ALA A 42 -1.78 6.24 -6.13
N THR A 43 -2.55 5.15 -6.14
CA THR A 43 -2.67 4.26 -4.98
C THR A 43 -1.34 3.60 -4.62
N SER A 44 -0.57 3.18 -5.63
CA SER A 44 0.77 2.59 -5.42
C SER A 44 1.76 3.61 -4.82
N GLN A 45 1.72 4.86 -5.31
CA GLN A 45 2.53 5.95 -4.77
C GLN A 45 2.15 6.31 -3.33
N ASP A 46 0.85 6.38 -3.02
CA ASP A 46 0.33 6.62 -1.67
C ASP A 46 0.82 5.56 -0.67
N ILE A 47 0.69 4.28 -1.03
CA ILE A 47 1.17 3.16 -0.21
C ILE A 47 2.67 3.30 0.03
N SER A 48 3.45 3.55 -1.02
CA SER A 48 4.91 3.70 -0.96
C SER A 48 5.36 4.89 -0.11
N GLN A 49 4.62 6.00 -0.13
CA GLN A 49 4.92 7.19 0.66
C GLN A 49 4.63 6.95 2.14
N GLU A 50 3.50 6.35 2.47
CA GLU A 50 3.11 6.06 3.85
C GLU A 50 4.10 5.09 4.52
N VAL A 51 4.59 4.08 3.78
CA VAL A 51 5.67 3.18 4.23
C VAL A 51 6.90 3.99 4.68
N LYS A 52 7.33 4.97 3.88
CA LYS A 52 8.53 5.79 4.17
C LYS A 52 8.35 6.74 5.35
N VAL A 53 7.15 7.31 5.52
CA VAL A 53 6.87 8.22 6.64
C VAL A 53 6.81 7.43 7.96
N ALA A 54 6.20 6.24 7.92
CA ALA A 54 6.09 5.38 9.09
C ALA A 54 7.41 4.72 9.51
N THR A 55 8.43 4.68 8.66
CA THR A 55 9.78 4.19 9.02
C THR A 55 10.70 5.29 9.61
N GLY A 56 10.23 6.54 9.68
CA GLY A 56 10.99 7.70 10.18
C GLY A 56 11.19 7.76 11.71
N GLN A 57 12.48 7.73 12.09
CA GLN A 57 13.13 7.90 13.41
C GLN A 57 12.63 7.06 14.61
N PRO A 58 13.43 6.08 15.09
CA PRO A 58 13.19 5.46 16.39
C PRO A 58 13.32 6.51 17.50
N HIS A 59 12.31 6.59 18.35
CA HIS A 59 12.36 7.36 19.58
C HIS A 59 12.91 6.39 20.63
N GLU A 60 14.17 6.56 21.05
CA GLU A 60 14.85 5.58 21.89
C GLU A 60 14.14 5.42 23.25
N GLY A 61 13.71 4.19 23.55
CA GLY A 61 13.08 3.81 24.83
C GLY A 61 12.63 2.34 24.83
N SER A 62 13.39 1.46 25.49
CA SER A 62 13.44 0.00 25.30
C SER A 62 12.22 -0.83 25.72
N THR A 63 11.12 -0.21 26.17
CA THR A 63 9.82 -0.90 26.40
C THR A 63 8.65 -0.19 25.74
N TYR A 64 8.73 1.13 25.56
CA TYR A 64 7.77 1.89 24.75
C TYR A 64 7.92 1.60 23.25
N SER A 65 9.14 1.29 22.80
CA SER A 65 9.45 0.97 21.40
C SER A 65 8.65 -0.22 20.89
N ALA A 66 8.72 -1.40 21.53
CA ALA A 66 8.09 -2.61 20.95
C ALA A 66 6.56 -2.52 20.79
N ARG A 67 5.86 -1.86 21.72
CA ARG A 67 4.40 -1.64 21.62
C ARG A 67 4.08 -0.63 20.51
N LYS A 68 4.86 0.46 20.45
CA LYS A 68 4.71 1.49 19.40
C LYS A 68 5.06 0.94 18.02
N ASP A 69 6.09 0.11 17.92
CA ASP A 69 6.54 -0.59 16.72
C ASP A 69 5.44 -1.54 16.23
N CYS A 70 4.84 -2.32 17.13
CA CYS A 70 3.70 -3.18 16.80
C CYS A 70 2.48 -2.36 16.35
N GLN A 71 2.16 -1.27 17.05
CA GLN A 71 1.06 -0.37 16.70
C GLN A 71 1.28 0.28 15.32
N MET A 72 2.51 0.65 15.01
CA MET A 72 2.89 1.26 13.74
C MET A 72 2.81 0.26 12.59
N GLY A 73 3.28 -0.97 12.80
CA GLY A 73 3.08 -2.07 11.84
C GLY A 73 1.60 -2.38 11.61
N LEU A 74 0.77 -2.36 12.67
CA LEU A 74 -0.67 -2.56 12.56
C LEU A 74 -1.35 -1.42 11.77
N ASN A 75 -0.99 -0.16 12.05
CA ASN A 75 -1.54 0.99 11.33
C ASN A 75 -1.18 0.94 9.83
N ARG A 76 0.04 0.54 9.48
CA ARG A 76 0.46 0.37 8.08
C ARG A 76 -0.29 -0.74 7.36
N ALA A 77 -0.49 -1.88 8.03
CA ALA A 77 -1.27 -3.00 7.50
C ALA A 77 -2.74 -2.59 7.28
N GLU A 78 -3.36 -1.91 8.24
CA GLU A 78 -4.72 -1.38 8.11
C GLU A 78 -4.85 -0.35 6.98
N TYR A 79 -3.89 0.56 6.85
CA TYR A 79 -3.86 1.54 5.76
C TYR A 79 -3.80 0.87 4.39
N THR A 80 -2.88 -0.09 4.21
CA THR A 80 -2.74 -0.85 2.97
C THR A 80 -4.03 -1.60 2.64
N ARG A 81 -4.69 -2.21 3.64
CA ARG A 81 -5.97 -2.89 3.49
C ARG A 81 -7.09 -1.94 3.05
N VAL A 82 -7.18 -0.75 3.63
CA VAL A 82 -8.17 0.27 3.27
C VAL A 82 -7.97 0.73 1.83
N LYS A 83 -6.74 1.10 1.46
CA LYS A 83 -6.40 1.55 0.10
C LYS A 83 -6.67 0.48 -0.96
N LEU A 84 -6.32 -0.78 -0.69
CA LEU A 84 -6.66 -1.90 -1.58
C LEU A 84 -8.17 -2.10 -1.72
N GLY A 85 -8.93 -1.92 -0.63
CA GLY A 85 -10.40 -1.99 -0.66
C GLY A 85 -11.03 -0.86 -1.48
N GLU A 86 -10.51 0.37 -1.36
CA GLU A 86 -10.91 1.53 -2.17
C GLU A 86 -10.62 1.32 -3.65
N LEU A 87 -9.43 0.81 -3.96
CA LEU A 87 -9.04 0.43 -5.31
C LEU A 87 -9.98 -0.64 -5.87
N GLY A 88 -10.25 -1.72 -5.13
CA GLY A 88 -11.15 -2.78 -5.58
C GLY A 88 -12.57 -2.29 -5.88
N ARG A 89 -13.13 -1.41 -5.04
CA ARG A 89 -14.44 -0.80 -5.29
C ARG A 89 -14.43 0.09 -6.53
N THR A 90 -13.40 0.90 -6.69
CA THR A 90 -13.23 1.79 -7.84
C THR A 90 -13.10 1.00 -9.13
N CYS A 91 -12.23 -0.03 -9.16
CA CYS A 91 -12.10 -0.95 -10.28
C CYS A 91 -13.45 -1.57 -10.66
N LYS A 92 -14.22 -2.04 -9.68
CA LYS A 92 -15.53 -2.66 -9.92
C LYS A 92 -16.52 -1.70 -10.56
N VAL A 93 -16.65 -0.48 -10.01
CA VAL A 93 -17.50 0.57 -10.60
C VAL A 93 -17.06 0.89 -12.03
N MET A 94 -15.75 1.00 -12.28
CA MET A 94 -15.23 1.34 -13.61
C MET A 94 -15.42 0.22 -14.65
N LEU A 95 -15.41 -1.05 -14.23
CA LEU A 95 -15.67 -2.20 -15.08
C LEU A 95 -17.18 -2.41 -15.33
N ASP A 96 -18.02 -2.21 -14.31
CA ASP A 96 -19.48 -2.31 -14.42
C ASP A 96 -20.09 -1.17 -15.28
N LEU A 97 -19.35 -0.08 -15.49
CA LEU A 97 -19.73 1.06 -16.37
C LEU A 97 -19.39 0.83 -17.85
N GLN A 98 -18.93 -0.35 -18.27
CA GLN A 98 -18.72 -0.65 -19.69
C GLN A 98 -20.05 -1.00 -20.39
N PRO A 99 -20.46 -0.25 -21.44
CA PRO A 99 -21.68 -0.50 -22.20
C PRO A 99 -21.62 -1.74 -23.10
#